data_AF-A0A7X9MID3-F1
#
_entry.id   AF-A0A7X9MID3-F1
#
_cell.length_a   1.000
_cell.length_b   1.000
_cell.length_c   1.000
_cell.angle_alpha   90.00
_cell.angle_beta   90.00
_cell.angle_gamma   90.00
#
_symmetry.space_group_name_H-M   'P 1'
#
loop_
_entity.id
_entity.type
_entity.pdbx_description
1 polymer ?
#
loop_
_entity_poly.entity_id
_entity_poly.type
_entity_poly.pdbx_seq_one_letter_code
_entity_poly.pdbx_strand_id
1 'polypeptide(L)'
;MIFLNTSTIINSPNLRAESKIYSSFGQTVPSGEIGVRARLFSSGALCEATTYRYNTGPVAQFTYGTTNTCGAGWYNSHGFTAVWDGTSTYKEALTFPTDPLWWEPAAARSSTTEPEVTPASIPSGTNADGLTYGSGASATTEADLPDLVAAIGDDGTTLGFVRKSDLVEAPAANPEEASAGANAGRTVPLFDEDGQTQVGSFTLS
;
A
#
# COMPACT_ATOMS: atom_id res chain seq x y z
N MET A 1 22.20 -13.15 4.17
CA MET A 1 22.35 -11.68 4.14
C MET A 1 21.27 -11.08 5.04
N ILE A 2 21.57 -9.99 5.76
CA ILE A 2 20.57 -9.29 6.59
C ILE A 2 20.06 -8.08 5.80
N PHE A 3 18.73 -7.94 5.77
CA PHE A 3 18.05 -6.80 5.19
C PHE A 3 17.33 -6.01 6.27
N LEU A 4 17.28 -4.71 6.06
CA LEU A 4 16.44 -3.78 6.81
C LEU A 4 15.40 -3.23 5.84
N ASN A 5 14.22 -2.89 6.38
CA ASN A 5 13.16 -2.28 5.62
C ASN A 5 12.62 -1.04 6.34
N THR A 6 12.02 -0.13 5.57
CA THR A 6 11.38 1.06 6.10
C THR A 6 10.31 1.54 5.16
N SER A 7 9.31 2.20 5.71
CA SER A 7 8.41 3.07 4.97
C SER A 7 8.73 4.53 5.25
N THR A 8 8.43 5.40 4.29
CA THR A 8 8.62 6.84 4.41
C THR A 8 7.41 7.54 3.80
N ILE A 9 7.01 8.66 4.39
CA ILE A 9 6.17 9.65 3.72
C ILE A 9 7.05 10.81 3.27
N ILE A 10 6.90 11.19 2.01
CA ILE A 10 7.57 12.35 1.45
C ILE A 10 6.48 13.33 1.05
N ASN A 11 6.53 14.55 1.58
CA ASN A 11 5.51 15.59 1.39
C ASN A 11 5.97 16.72 0.45
N SER A 12 7.10 16.55 -0.25
CA SER A 12 7.66 17.52 -1.18
C SER A 12 8.39 16.83 -2.35
N PRO A 13 8.18 17.26 -3.62
CA PRO A 13 7.22 18.27 -4.05
C PRO A 13 5.76 17.81 -3.95
N ASN A 14 5.51 16.50 -4.01
CA ASN A 14 4.18 15.89 -3.90
C ASN A 14 4.19 14.85 -2.78
N LEU A 15 3.02 14.68 -2.13
CA LEU A 15 2.84 13.62 -1.15
C LEU A 15 2.93 12.25 -1.82
N ARG A 16 3.74 11.37 -1.23
CA ARG A 16 3.79 9.95 -1.58
C ARG A 16 4.28 9.10 -0.42
N ALA A 17 3.89 7.84 -0.45
CA ALA A 17 4.45 6.78 0.38
C ALA A 17 5.55 6.06 -0.40
N GLU A 18 6.70 5.81 0.23
CA GLU A 18 7.72 4.91 -0.30
C GLU A 18 7.92 3.73 0.65
N SER A 19 8.17 2.56 0.07
CA SER A 19 8.71 1.39 0.78
C SER A 19 10.10 1.12 0.28
N LYS A 20 11.01 0.78 1.20
CA LYS A 20 12.41 0.59 0.91
C LYS A 20 12.94 -0.65 1.62
N ILE A 21 13.78 -1.38 0.90
CA ILE A 21 14.59 -2.46 1.44
C ILE A 21 16.06 -2.22 1.13
N TYR A 22 16.96 -2.54 2.05
CA TYR A 22 18.40 -2.37 1.88
C TYR A 22 19.21 -3.38 2.68
N SER A 23 20.36 -3.79 2.15
CA SER A 23 21.28 -4.67 2.87
C SER A 23 21.99 -3.89 3.98
N SER A 24 22.12 -4.50 5.16
CA SER A 24 22.70 -3.81 6.34
C SER A 24 24.17 -3.40 6.16
N PHE A 25 24.86 -4.00 5.20
CA PHE A 25 26.31 -3.82 4.97
C PHE A 25 26.64 -3.41 3.52
N GLY A 26 25.67 -2.87 2.78
CA GLY A 26 25.89 -2.35 1.41
C GLY A 26 26.23 -3.41 0.35
N GLN A 27 26.01 -4.68 0.66
CA GLN A 27 26.18 -5.78 -0.29
C GLN A 27 25.09 -5.70 -1.36
N THR A 28 25.48 -5.92 -2.62
CA THR A 28 24.54 -5.95 -3.74
C THR A 28 23.91 -7.33 -3.86
N VAL A 29 22.67 -7.35 -4.33
CA VAL A 29 21.98 -8.57 -4.78
C VAL A 29 21.77 -8.54 -6.30
N PRO A 30 21.77 -9.70 -6.98
CA PRO A 30 21.32 -9.84 -8.36
C PRO A 30 19.93 -9.28 -8.64
N SER A 31 19.62 -9.13 -9.92
CA SER A 31 18.29 -8.74 -10.41
C SER A 31 17.20 -9.67 -9.87
N GLY A 32 16.04 -9.10 -9.53
CA GLY A 32 14.86 -9.81 -9.04
C GLY A 32 14.90 -10.22 -7.57
N GLU A 33 16.04 -10.21 -6.88
CA GLU A 33 16.14 -10.77 -5.53
C GLU A 33 15.47 -9.94 -4.43
N ILE A 34 15.27 -8.63 -4.64
CA ILE A 34 14.58 -7.77 -3.69
C ILE A 34 13.45 -7.00 -4.36
N GLY A 35 12.32 -6.92 -3.66
CA GLY A 35 11.16 -6.19 -4.13
C GLY A 35 10.46 -5.43 -3.02
N VAL A 36 9.65 -4.46 -3.41
CA VAL A 36 8.81 -3.70 -2.51
C VAL A 36 7.44 -3.45 -3.15
N ARG A 37 6.44 -3.23 -2.29
CA ARG A 37 5.17 -2.60 -2.65
C ARG A 37 4.78 -1.63 -1.57
N ALA A 38 4.39 -0.41 -1.93
CA ALA A 38 4.07 0.64 -0.98
C ALA A 38 2.55 0.76 -0.78
N ARG A 39 2.13 1.20 0.41
CA ARG A 39 0.75 1.62 0.65
C ARG A 39 0.73 2.98 1.33
N LEU A 40 -0.11 3.86 0.82
CA LEU A 40 -0.43 5.16 1.38
C LEU A 40 -1.81 5.07 2.01
N PHE A 41 -1.94 5.45 3.27
CA PHE A 41 -3.22 5.53 3.96
C PHE A 41 -3.58 6.99 4.21
N SER A 42 -4.85 7.35 3.99
CA SER A 42 -5.43 8.63 4.37
C SER A 42 -6.45 8.37 5.47
N SER A 43 -6.20 8.90 6.67
CA SER A 43 -7.09 8.76 7.83
C SER A 43 -7.46 7.31 8.17
N GLY A 44 -6.62 6.33 7.79
CA GLY A 44 -6.87 4.89 7.98
C GLY A 44 -7.44 4.16 6.76
N ALA A 45 -7.97 4.86 5.77
CA ALA A 45 -8.41 4.26 4.50
C ALA A 45 -7.23 4.15 3.55
N LEU A 46 -7.17 3.07 2.77
CA LEU A 46 -6.16 2.90 1.73
C LEU A 46 -6.38 3.94 0.63
N CYS A 47 -5.43 4.85 0.47
CA CYS A 47 -5.47 5.90 -0.54
C CYS A 47 -4.84 5.44 -1.85
N GLU A 48 -3.68 4.80 -1.77
CA GLU A 48 -3.04 4.16 -2.91
C GLU A 48 -2.24 2.96 -2.43
N ALA A 49 -2.18 1.91 -3.24
CA ALA A 49 -1.27 0.80 -3.05
C ALA A 49 -0.59 0.48 -4.36
N THR A 50 0.70 0.16 -4.30
CA THR A 50 1.41 -0.37 -5.46
C THR A 50 1.35 -1.89 -5.45
N THR A 51 1.54 -2.45 -6.62
CA THR A 51 1.90 -3.85 -6.82
C THR A 51 3.39 -4.06 -6.56
N TYR A 52 3.84 -5.31 -6.51
CA TYR A 52 5.26 -5.62 -6.28
C TYR A 52 6.12 -5.11 -7.43
N ARG A 53 7.13 -4.31 -7.11
CA ARG A 53 8.24 -3.98 -8.00
C ARG A 53 9.51 -4.60 -7.47
N TYR A 54 10.37 -5.01 -8.40
CA TYR A 54 11.65 -5.64 -8.09
C TYR A 54 12.80 -4.89 -8.74
N ASN A 55 13.99 -5.09 -8.20
CA ASN A 55 15.19 -4.56 -8.81
C ASN A 55 15.48 -5.25 -10.16
N THR A 56 15.78 -4.47 -11.19
CA THR A 56 16.07 -4.97 -12.55
C THR A 56 17.56 -5.12 -12.84
N GLY A 57 18.41 -4.82 -11.86
CA GLY A 57 19.85 -4.98 -11.93
C GLY A 57 20.48 -5.06 -10.54
N PRO A 58 21.82 -5.25 -10.46
CA PRO A 58 22.48 -5.40 -9.18
C PRO A 58 22.39 -4.15 -8.31
N VAL A 59 21.83 -4.27 -7.11
CA VAL A 59 21.63 -3.14 -6.19
C VAL A 59 21.83 -3.56 -4.74
N ALA A 60 22.23 -2.62 -3.88
CA ALA A 60 22.28 -2.83 -2.42
C ALA A 60 20.99 -2.38 -1.71
N GLN A 61 20.12 -1.67 -2.43
CA GLN A 61 18.85 -1.14 -1.93
C GLN A 61 17.85 -1.01 -3.08
N PHE A 62 16.57 -1.13 -2.77
CA PHE A 62 15.49 -0.90 -3.71
C PHE A 62 14.36 -0.12 -3.03
N THR A 63 13.84 0.88 -3.73
CA THR A 63 12.76 1.77 -3.26
C THR A 63 11.75 1.93 -4.37
N TYR A 64 10.47 1.85 -4.02
CA TYR A 64 9.36 2.19 -4.90
C TYR A 64 8.24 2.79 -4.06
N GLY A 65 7.38 3.58 -4.68
CA GLY A 65 6.38 4.35 -3.98
C GLY A 65 5.17 4.69 -4.81
N THR A 66 4.17 5.22 -4.11
CA THR A 66 2.92 5.71 -4.66
C THR A 66 3.13 7.02 -5.43
N THR A 67 2.17 7.43 -6.26
CA THR A 67 2.27 8.66 -7.06
C THR A 67 1.09 9.61 -6.92
N ASN A 68 0.00 9.15 -6.32
CA ASN A 68 -1.26 9.84 -6.14
C ASN A 68 -1.51 10.14 -4.65
N THR A 69 -2.55 10.94 -4.42
CA THR A 69 -3.01 11.38 -3.11
C THR A 69 -4.54 11.47 -3.11
N CYS A 70 -5.15 11.49 -1.93
CA CYS A 70 -6.60 11.49 -1.75
C CYS A 70 -7.06 12.78 -1.06
N GLY A 71 -6.51 13.91 -1.50
CA GLY A 71 -6.83 15.23 -0.94
C GLY A 71 -6.12 15.56 0.37
N ALA A 72 -6.66 16.53 1.11
CA ALA A 72 -6.12 16.92 2.40
C ALA A 72 -6.45 15.87 3.48
N GLY A 73 -5.54 15.61 4.40
CA GLY A 73 -5.77 14.63 5.45
C GLY A 73 -4.53 14.24 6.25
N TRP A 74 -4.73 13.33 7.19
CA TRP A 74 -3.65 12.67 7.91
C TRP A 74 -3.19 11.44 7.14
N TYR A 75 -1.91 11.40 6.79
CA TYR A 75 -1.35 10.31 6.02
C TYR A 75 -0.33 9.50 6.82
N ASN A 76 -0.35 8.18 6.63
CA ASN A 76 0.71 7.29 7.09
C ASN A 76 1.05 6.26 6.00
N SER A 77 2.22 5.67 6.08
CA SER A 77 2.73 4.70 5.11
C SER A 77 3.17 3.43 5.82
N HIS A 78 2.78 2.28 5.26
CA HIS A 78 3.43 1.00 5.47
C HIS A 78 3.15 0.12 4.26
N GLY A 79 4.18 -0.47 3.69
CA GLY A 79 4.07 -1.45 2.63
C GLY A 79 4.70 -2.78 3.02
N PHE A 80 5.14 -3.49 2.00
CA PHE A 80 5.76 -4.79 2.12
C PHE A 80 7.07 -4.80 1.35
N THR A 81 7.97 -5.63 1.82
CA THR A 81 9.24 -5.94 1.18
C THR A 81 9.32 -7.44 0.96
N ALA A 82 9.95 -7.87 -0.12
CA ALA A 82 10.14 -9.27 -0.46
C ALA A 82 11.63 -9.52 -0.72
N VAL A 83 12.17 -10.59 -0.14
CA VAL A 83 13.57 -11.01 -0.30
C VAL A 83 13.62 -12.45 -0.75
N TRP A 84 14.31 -12.73 -1.85
CA TRP A 84 14.58 -14.08 -2.29
C TRP A 84 15.45 -14.82 -1.26
N ASP A 85 15.05 -16.02 -0.86
CA ASP A 85 15.79 -16.80 0.14
C ASP A 85 17.05 -17.47 -0.41
N GLY A 86 17.31 -17.32 -1.71
CA GLY A 86 18.42 -17.93 -2.43
C GLY A 86 18.09 -19.30 -3.01
N THR A 87 16.89 -19.84 -2.79
CA THR A 87 16.55 -21.22 -3.13
C THR A 87 15.21 -21.37 -3.87
N SER A 88 14.10 -20.92 -3.28
CA SER A 88 12.76 -21.33 -3.77
C SER A 88 11.63 -20.36 -3.45
N THR A 89 11.80 -19.41 -2.52
CA THR A 89 10.70 -18.52 -2.13
C THR A 89 11.19 -17.13 -1.78
N TYR A 90 10.30 -16.15 -1.94
CA TYR A 90 10.45 -14.86 -1.29
C TYR A 90 9.98 -14.93 0.16
N LYS A 91 10.71 -14.25 1.03
CA LYS A 91 10.31 -13.92 2.38
C LYS A 91 9.77 -12.50 2.38
N GLU A 92 8.49 -12.36 2.69
CA GLU A 92 7.87 -11.06 2.88
C GLU A 92 8.07 -10.53 4.30
N ALA A 93 8.21 -9.21 4.40
CA ALA A 93 8.18 -8.49 5.65
C ALA A 93 7.44 -7.16 5.48
N LEU A 94 6.55 -6.85 6.43
CA LEU A 94 5.93 -5.54 6.53
C LEU A 94 6.99 -4.50 6.89
N THR A 95 6.86 -3.30 6.33
CA THR A 95 7.61 -2.12 6.81
C THR A 95 6.92 -1.52 8.02
N PHE A 96 7.67 -0.95 8.96
CA PHE A 96 7.08 -0.24 10.09
C PHE A 96 6.21 0.95 9.64
N PRO A 97 5.00 1.11 10.20
CA PRO A 97 4.17 2.29 9.97
C PRO A 97 4.91 3.58 10.29
N THR A 98 4.84 4.56 9.39
CA THR A 98 5.33 5.91 9.68
C THR A 98 4.42 6.61 10.67
N ASP A 99 4.97 7.60 11.38
CA ASP A 99 4.15 8.55 12.13
C ASP A 99 3.16 9.26 11.18
N PRO A 100 1.91 9.52 11.62
CA PRO A 100 0.95 10.28 10.83
C PRO A 100 1.46 11.68 10.54
N LEU A 101 1.31 12.12 9.29
CA LEU A 101 1.64 13.46 8.83
C LEU A 101 0.42 14.11 8.21
N TRP A 102 0.08 15.31 8.67
CA TRP A 102 -0.89 16.15 7.99
C TRP A 102 -0.34 16.62 6.65
N TRP A 103 -1.11 16.44 5.58
CA TRP A 103 -0.80 16.99 4.28
C TRP A 103 -2.04 17.59 3.64
N GLU A 104 -1.83 18.69 2.92
CA GLU A 104 -2.84 19.34 2.10
C GLU A 104 -2.19 19.89 0.82
N PRO A 105 -2.86 19.79 -0.34
CA PRO A 105 -2.34 20.36 -1.56
C PRO A 105 -2.29 21.89 -1.43
N ALA A 106 -1.32 22.54 -2.07
CA ALA A 106 -1.15 23.99 -1.98
C ALA A 106 -2.43 24.78 -2.37
N ALA A 107 -3.23 24.23 -3.30
CA ALA A 107 -4.52 24.80 -3.71
C ALA A 107 -5.60 24.74 -2.62
N ALA A 108 -5.54 23.76 -1.70
CA ALA A 108 -6.51 23.61 -0.60
C ALA A 108 -6.19 24.47 0.62
N ARG A 109 -4.97 25.03 0.73
CA ARG A 109 -4.57 25.89 1.87
C ARG A 109 -5.38 27.19 2.01
N SER A 110 -6.17 27.53 0.99
CA SER A 110 -7.09 28.67 1.00
C SER A 110 -8.55 28.27 1.21
N SER A 111 -8.88 26.98 1.28
CA SER A 111 -10.23 26.48 1.54
C SER A 111 -10.36 25.99 2.98
N THR A 112 -11.37 26.47 3.71
CA THR A 112 -11.70 26.06 5.10
C THR A 112 -12.43 24.71 5.18
N THR A 113 -12.28 23.82 4.20
CA THR A 113 -13.01 22.55 4.18
C THR A 113 -12.23 21.51 4.99
N GLU A 114 -12.82 21.06 6.09
CA GLU A 114 -12.31 19.95 6.91
C GLU A 114 -12.24 18.67 6.05
N PRO A 115 -11.22 17.80 6.24
CA PRO A 115 -11.09 16.57 5.47
C PRO A 115 -12.34 15.70 5.63
N GLU A 116 -12.89 15.26 4.50
CA GLU A 116 -14.12 14.46 4.43
C GLU A 116 -13.97 13.09 5.09
N VAL A 117 -12.73 12.55 5.13
CA VAL A 117 -12.40 11.27 5.75
C VAL A 117 -11.49 11.47 6.95
N THR A 118 -11.98 11.11 8.13
CA THR A 118 -11.22 11.01 9.40
C THR A 118 -11.18 9.56 9.91
N PRO A 119 -10.24 9.17 10.78
CA PRO A 119 -10.22 7.81 11.32
C PRO A 119 -11.52 7.38 12.01
N ALA A 120 -12.23 8.33 12.63
CA ALA A 120 -13.52 8.08 13.28
C ALA A 120 -14.67 7.90 12.28
N SER A 121 -14.51 8.36 11.03
CA SER A 121 -15.53 8.27 9.98
C SER A 121 -15.47 6.97 9.17
N ILE A 122 -14.42 6.15 9.33
CA ILE A 122 -14.31 4.88 8.61
C ILE A 122 -15.25 3.85 9.26
N PRO A 123 -16.28 3.36 8.56
CA PRO A 123 -17.16 2.33 9.09
C PRO A 123 -16.38 1.04 9.38
N SER A 124 -16.72 0.36 10.47
CA SER A 124 -16.15 -0.95 10.80
C SER A 124 -17.17 -1.85 11.48
N GLY A 125 -17.05 -3.16 11.25
CA GLY A 125 -17.98 -4.12 11.80
C GLY A 125 -17.96 -5.45 11.07
N THR A 126 -19.09 -6.15 11.14
CA THR A 126 -19.35 -7.39 10.41
C THR A 126 -20.71 -7.27 9.73
N ASN A 127 -20.76 -7.53 8.43
CA ASN A 127 -21.98 -7.38 7.65
C ASN A 127 -22.89 -8.65 7.74
N ALA A 128 -24.02 -8.64 7.04
CA ALA A 128 -25.01 -9.73 7.07
C ALA A 128 -24.46 -11.07 6.54
N ASP A 129 -23.43 -11.04 5.69
CA ASP A 129 -22.77 -12.22 5.14
C ASP A 129 -21.62 -12.73 6.04
N GLY A 130 -21.39 -12.09 7.19
CA GLY A 130 -20.33 -12.44 8.13
C GLY A 130 -18.95 -11.91 7.74
N LEU A 131 -18.85 -11.02 6.75
CA LEU A 131 -17.59 -10.40 6.33
C LEU A 131 -17.22 -9.26 7.28
N THR A 132 -15.97 -9.25 7.73
CA THR A 132 -15.41 -8.14 8.51
C THR A 132 -15.04 -6.97 7.61
N TYR A 133 -15.36 -5.74 8.02
CA TYR A 133 -15.01 -4.54 7.28
C TYR A 133 -14.39 -3.47 8.18
N GLY A 134 -13.49 -2.65 7.62
CA GLY A 134 -12.86 -1.54 8.34
C GLY A 134 -11.51 -1.11 7.79
N SER A 135 -10.82 -0.28 8.57
CA SER A 135 -9.46 0.20 8.25
C SER A 135 -8.44 -0.95 8.21
N GLY A 136 -7.60 -0.97 7.17
CA GLY A 136 -6.44 -1.86 7.08
C GLY A 136 -5.16 -1.28 7.68
N ALA A 137 -5.19 -0.03 8.17
CA ALA A 137 -3.97 0.72 8.47
C ALA A 137 -3.21 0.25 9.73
N SER A 138 -3.80 -0.63 10.54
CA SER A 138 -3.18 -1.22 11.73
C SER A 138 -2.82 -2.70 11.55
N ALA A 139 -3.07 -3.27 10.37
CA ALA A 139 -2.79 -4.68 10.11
C ALA A 139 -1.27 -4.92 10.05
N THR A 140 -0.79 -5.90 10.82
CA THR A 140 0.64 -6.25 10.87
C THR A 140 1.05 -7.31 9.84
N THR A 141 0.07 -7.98 9.25
CA THR A 141 0.21 -8.95 8.17
C THR A 141 -1.00 -8.83 7.25
N GLU A 142 -0.92 -9.39 6.04
CA GLU A 142 -2.12 -9.48 5.19
C GLU A 142 -3.21 -10.35 5.82
N ALA A 143 -2.84 -11.34 6.64
CA ALA A 143 -3.82 -12.15 7.36
C ALA A 143 -4.64 -11.34 8.37
N ASP A 144 -4.10 -10.26 8.92
CA ASP A 144 -4.77 -9.39 9.90
C ASP A 144 -5.72 -8.36 9.26
N LEU A 145 -5.71 -8.23 7.93
CA LEU A 145 -6.65 -7.35 7.23
C LEU A 145 -8.10 -7.84 7.40
N PRO A 146 -9.08 -6.93 7.55
CA PRO A 146 -10.49 -7.28 7.42
C PRO A 146 -10.78 -7.84 6.03
N ASP A 147 -11.88 -8.58 5.89
CA ASP A 147 -12.29 -9.14 4.60
C ASP A 147 -12.58 -8.05 3.56
N LEU A 148 -13.07 -6.90 4.03
CA LEU A 148 -13.35 -5.68 3.29
C LEU A 148 -12.51 -4.52 3.88
N VAL A 149 -11.47 -4.12 3.16
CA VAL A 149 -10.51 -3.10 3.60
C VAL A 149 -10.93 -1.73 3.07
N ALA A 150 -11.12 -0.77 3.98
CA ALA A 150 -11.50 0.59 3.63
C ALA A 150 -10.49 1.23 2.67
N ALA A 151 -10.98 1.82 1.59
CA ALA A 151 -10.18 2.48 0.57
C ALA A 151 -10.92 3.69 -0.02
N ILE A 152 -10.15 4.65 -0.54
CA ILE A 152 -10.68 5.79 -1.30
C ILE A 152 -10.53 5.45 -2.78
N GLY A 153 -11.62 5.56 -3.54
CA GLY A 153 -11.66 5.20 -4.95
C GLY A 153 -10.78 6.07 -5.83
N ASP A 154 -10.62 5.65 -7.09
CA ASP A 154 -9.82 6.35 -8.10
C ASP A 154 -10.31 7.78 -8.40
N ASP A 155 -11.54 8.12 -8.00
CA ASP A 155 -12.09 9.47 -8.06
C ASP A 155 -11.54 10.42 -6.97
N GLY A 156 -10.82 9.87 -5.98
CA GLY A 156 -10.21 10.58 -4.87
C GLY A 156 -11.19 11.00 -3.77
N THR A 157 -12.47 10.62 -3.86
CA THR A 157 -13.54 11.08 -2.96
C THR A 157 -14.42 9.96 -2.41
N THR A 158 -14.67 8.91 -3.19
CA THR A 158 -15.58 7.84 -2.78
C THR A 158 -14.90 6.93 -1.76
N LEU A 159 -15.37 6.95 -0.51
CA LEU A 159 -15.00 5.95 0.48
C LEU A 159 -15.80 4.66 0.23
N GLY A 160 -15.10 3.54 0.16
CA GLY A 160 -15.70 2.21 0.09
C GLY A 160 -14.71 1.15 0.58
N PHE A 161 -14.88 -0.08 0.13
CA PHE A 161 -14.10 -1.22 0.59
C PHE A 161 -13.60 -2.09 -0.55
N VAL A 162 -12.31 -2.42 -0.53
CA VAL A 162 -11.68 -3.39 -1.43
C VAL A 162 -11.62 -4.73 -0.73
N ARG A 163 -11.92 -5.82 -1.45
CA ARG A 163 -11.79 -7.16 -0.87
C ARG A 163 -10.34 -7.47 -0.55
N LYS A 164 -10.10 -8.09 0.60
CA LYS A 164 -8.78 -8.57 0.99
C LYS A 164 -8.12 -9.43 -0.09
N SER A 165 -8.86 -10.32 -0.74
CA SER A 165 -8.37 -11.16 -1.84
C SER A 165 -7.86 -10.35 -3.04
N ASP A 166 -8.37 -9.14 -3.23
CA ASP A 166 -7.99 -8.23 -4.31
C ASP A 166 -6.77 -7.37 -3.92
N LEU A 167 -6.42 -7.28 -2.64
CA LEU A 167 -5.21 -6.59 -2.14
C LEU A 167 -4.03 -7.53 -1.91
N VAL A 168 -4.33 -8.80 -1.58
CA VAL A 168 -3.31 -9.84 -1.39
C VAL A 168 -2.64 -10.09 -2.73
N GLU A 169 -1.32 -9.91 -2.75
CA GLU A 169 -0.48 -10.12 -3.92
C GLU A 169 0.72 -10.94 -3.48
N ALA A 170 0.82 -12.15 -4.03
CA ALA A 170 1.98 -12.99 -3.81
C ALA A 170 3.20 -12.36 -4.49
N PRO A 171 4.39 -12.47 -3.89
CA PRO A 171 5.64 -12.18 -4.58
C PRO A 171 5.75 -13.01 -5.87
N ALA A 172 6.56 -12.54 -6.82
CA ALA A 172 6.95 -13.34 -7.99
C ALA A 172 7.44 -14.73 -7.58
N ALA A 173 7.25 -15.74 -8.42
CA ALA A 173 7.61 -17.11 -8.07
C ALA A 173 9.14 -17.30 -7.97
N ASN A 174 9.92 -16.49 -8.68
CA ASN A 174 11.37 -16.53 -8.69
C ASN A 174 12.01 -15.21 -9.21
N PRO A 175 13.32 -15.02 -9.05
CA PRO A 175 14.02 -13.81 -9.52
C PRO A 175 13.96 -13.55 -11.02
N GLU A 176 13.85 -14.59 -11.86
CA GLU A 176 13.73 -14.44 -13.31
C GLU A 176 12.41 -13.74 -13.66
N GLU A 177 11.29 -14.22 -13.12
CA GLU A 177 9.97 -13.60 -13.26
C GLU A 177 9.93 -12.18 -12.65
N ALA A 178 10.49 -12.01 -11.46
CA ALA A 178 10.59 -10.72 -10.77
C ALA A 178 11.30 -9.67 -11.64
N SER A 179 12.44 -10.04 -12.24
CA SER A 179 13.24 -9.15 -13.07
C SER A 179 12.62 -8.83 -14.43
N ALA A 180 11.69 -9.67 -14.91
CA ALA A 180 10.94 -9.42 -16.13
C ALA A 180 9.86 -8.33 -15.99
N GLY A 181 9.60 -7.85 -14.77
CA GLY A 181 8.65 -6.76 -14.51
C GLY A 181 7.19 -7.22 -14.45
N ALA A 182 6.94 -8.44 -13.98
CA ALA A 182 5.67 -9.15 -14.15
C ALA A 182 4.43 -8.55 -13.46
N ASN A 183 4.54 -7.56 -12.59
CA ASN A 183 3.35 -6.97 -11.96
C ASN A 183 2.93 -5.69 -12.65
N ALA A 184 1.98 -5.82 -13.59
CA ALA A 184 1.26 -4.66 -14.09
C ALA A 184 0.30 -4.17 -13.01
N GLY A 185 0.07 -2.85 -12.96
CA GLY A 185 -1.01 -2.31 -12.16
C GLY A 185 -2.36 -2.94 -12.56
N ARG A 186 -3.26 -3.09 -11.58
CA ARG A 186 -4.58 -3.69 -11.79
C ARG A 186 -5.65 -2.87 -11.11
N THR A 187 -6.83 -2.81 -11.73
CA THR A 187 -8.00 -2.15 -11.15
C THR A 187 -8.90 -3.21 -10.51
N VAL A 188 -9.32 -2.94 -9.29
CA VAL A 188 -10.21 -3.80 -8.49
C VAL A 188 -11.48 -3.03 -8.13
N PRO A 189 -12.62 -3.72 -7.97
CA PRO A 189 -13.87 -3.06 -7.59
C PRO A 189 -13.79 -2.48 -6.17
N LEU A 190 -14.44 -1.33 -5.99
CA LEU A 190 -14.69 -0.74 -4.68
C LEU A 190 -16.16 -1.00 -4.32
N PHE A 191 -16.41 -1.62 -3.16
CA PHE A 191 -17.73 -2.00 -2.69
C PHE A 191 -18.22 -1.14 -1.52
N ASP A 192 -19.51 -1.18 -1.25
CA ASP A 192 -20.12 -0.72 -0.01
C ASP A 192 -19.83 -1.71 1.15
N GLU A 193 -20.24 -1.40 2.38
CA GLU A 193 -20.04 -2.25 3.57
C GLU A 193 -20.74 -3.62 3.47
N ASP A 194 -21.72 -3.75 2.57
CA ASP A 194 -22.36 -5.03 2.25
C ASP A 194 -21.44 -6.01 1.48
N GLY A 195 -20.33 -5.53 0.89
CA GLY A 195 -19.39 -6.33 0.11
C GLY A 195 -19.93 -6.81 -1.25
N GLN A 196 -21.10 -6.33 -1.67
CA GLN A 196 -21.83 -6.73 -2.87
C GLN A 196 -22.09 -5.53 -3.81
N THR A 197 -22.51 -4.39 -3.27
CA THR A 197 -22.82 -3.19 -4.03
C THR A 197 -21.55 -2.49 -4.45
N GLN A 198 -21.25 -2.46 -5.75
CA GLN A 198 -20.08 -1.75 -6.26
C GLN A 198 -20.36 -0.23 -6.29
N VAL A 199 -19.51 0.54 -5.62
CA VAL A 199 -19.59 2.01 -5.52
C VAL A 199 -18.49 2.73 -6.32
N GLY A 200 -17.49 2.00 -6.81
CA GLY A 200 -16.41 2.56 -7.63
C GLY A 200 -15.34 1.55 -8.03
N SER A 201 -14.12 2.05 -8.22
CA SER A 201 -12.92 1.27 -8.50
C SER A 201 -11.73 1.79 -7.70
N PHE A 202 -10.75 0.92 -7.50
CA PHE A 202 -9.49 1.22 -6.86
C PHE A 202 -8.34 0.62 -7.69
N THR A 203 -7.33 1.42 -8.02
CA THR A 203 -6.20 0.97 -8.83
C THR A 203 -4.97 0.69 -7.97
N LEU A 204 -4.45 -0.54 -8.11
CA LEU A 204 -3.15 -0.96 -7.61
C LEU A 204 -2.10 -0.63 -8.67
N SER A 205 -1.12 0.22 -8.36
CA SER A 205 -0.18 0.80 -9.35
C SER A 205 1.17 0.11 -9.50
#